data_AF-T1CL35-F1
#
_entry.id   AF-T1CL35-F1
#
_cell.length_a   1.000
_cell.length_b   1.000
_cell.length_c   1.000
_cell.angle_alpha   90.00
_cell.angle_beta   90.00
_cell.angle_gamma   90.00
#
_symmetry.space_group_name_H-M   'P 1'
#
loop_
_entity.id
_entity.type
_entity.pdbx_description
1 polymer ?
#
loop_
_entity_poly.entity_id
_entity_poly.type
_entity_poly.pdbx_seq_one_letter_code
_entity_poly.pdbx_strand_id
1 'polypeptide(L)'
;MPEPVVPAARTIAEFEVERWQGGGMRQVRDQVAEELPVALVYDDVPHGVMLATPADLEDFAVGFTLSEGLVERPEEIRGVEVRWSAEAAEARVSVAWPRFTALLERRRRLTGRTGCGLCGVESPETVLRPLKSVGSG
;
A
#
# COMPACT_ATOMS: atom_id res chain seq x y z
N MET A 1 12.56 22.05 -14.30
CA MET A 1 11.59 20.98 -14.59
C MET A 1 10.48 21.13 -13.57
N PRO A 2 9.21 21.34 -13.95
CA PRO A 2 8.16 21.38 -12.95
C PRO A 2 8.11 20.00 -12.27
N GLU A 3 8.10 19.99 -10.95
CA GLU A 3 7.90 18.77 -10.16
C GLU A 3 6.60 18.09 -10.63
N PRO A 4 6.58 16.76 -10.80
CA PRO A 4 5.34 16.08 -11.13
C PRO A 4 4.31 16.43 -10.04
N VAL A 5 3.20 17.03 -10.46
CA VAL A 5 2.06 17.29 -9.59
C VAL A 5 1.56 15.92 -9.14
N VAL A 6 1.99 15.51 -7.94
CA VAL A 6 1.38 14.38 -7.23
C VAL A 6 -0.11 14.70 -7.18
N PRO A 7 -1.00 13.86 -7.72
CA PRO A 7 -2.43 14.07 -7.55
C PRO A 7 -2.63 14.18 -6.05
N ALA A 8 -3.11 15.33 -5.56
CA ALA A 8 -3.26 15.59 -4.12
C ALA A 8 -3.88 14.35 -3.49
N ALA A 9 -3.11 13.68 -2.65
CA ALA A 9 -3.34 12.31 -2.27
C ALA A 9 -4.74 12.20 -1.64
N ARG A 10 -5.72 11.71 -2.42
CA ARG A 10 -7.12 11.69 -2.01
C ARG A 10 -7.28 10.52 -1.07
N THR A 11 -7.64 10.78 0.17
CA THR A 11 -7.94 9.71 1.15
C THR A 11 -9.39 9.25 1.07
N ILE A 12 -10.24 10.03 0.38
CA ILE A 12 -11.67 9.79 0.22
C ILE A 12 -12.08 10.15 -1.21
N ALA A 13 -12.94 9.34 -1.80
CA ALA A 13 -13.68 9.65 -3.03
C ALA A 13 -15.19 9.60 -2.81
N GLU A 14 -15.92 10.42 -3.56
CA GLU A 14 -17.39 10.43 -3.56
C GLU A 14 -17.94 9.65 -4.75
N PHE A 15 -18.91 8.78 -4.48
CA PHE A 15 -19.59 7.97 -5.49
C PHE A 15 -21.10 8.10 -5.38
N GLU A 16 -21.80 8.00 -6.51
CA GLU A 16 -23.23 7.71 -6.50
C GLU A 16 -23.41 6.20 -6.29
N VAL A 17 -24.18 5.84 -5.26
CA VAL A 17 -24.40 4.46 -4.86
C VAL A 17 -25.89 4.16 -4.73
N GLU A 18 -26.24 2.91 -5.02
CA GLU A 18 -27.55 2.35 -4.72
C GLU A 18 -27.57 1.79 -3.31
N ARG A 19 -28.38 2.39 -2.44
CA ARG A 19 -28.52 1.98 -1.04
C ARG A 19 -29.89 1.34 -0.82
N TRP A 20 -29.89 0.08 -0.39
CA TRP A 20 -31.09 -0.64 0.01
C TRP A 20 -31.43 -0.34 1.48
N GLN A 21 -32.58 0.28 1.72
CA GLN A 21 -33.09 0.54 3.08
C GLN A 21 -34.62 0.39 3.11
N GLY A 22 -35.14 -0.30 4.14
CA GLY A 22 -36.58 -0.37 4.39
C GLY A 22 -37.41 -1.01 3.27
N GLY A 23 -36.84 -1.95 2.50
CA GLY A 23 -37.55 -2.61 1.40
C GLY A 23 -37.54 -1.85 0.07
N GLY A 24 -36.77 -0.76 -0.02
CA GLY A 24 -36.60 0.01 -1.25
C GLY A 24 -35.14 0.32 -1.55
N MET A 25 -34.84 0.57 -2.82
CA MET A 25 -33.55 1.06 -3.28
C MET A 25 -33.59 2.58 -3.42
N ARG A 26 -32.54 3.28 -2.96
CA ARG A 26 -32.41 4.72 -3.10
C ARG A 26 -31.02 5.09 -3.61
N GLN A 27 -30.98 6.00 -4.58
CA GLN A 27 -29.74 6.64 -5.03
C GLN A 27 -29.30 7.69 -4.01
N VAL A 28 -28.05 7.57 -3.54
CA VAL A 28 -27.43 8.52 -2.60
C VAL A 28 -25.97 8.75 -2.99
N ARG A 29 -25.40 9.88 -2.54
CA ARG A 29 -23.95 10.06 -2.57
C ARG A 29 -23.34 9.47 -1.31
N ASP A 30 -22.22 8.77 -1.47
CA ASP A 30 -21.47 8.19 -0.38
C ASP A 30 -19.99 8.49 -0.51
N GLN A 31 -19.30 8.46 0.63
CA GLN A 31 -17.86 8.67 0.72
C GLN A 31 -17.17 7.33 0.95
N VAL A 32 -16.21 7.01 0.10
CA VAL A 32 -15.47 5.75 0.11
C VAL A 32 -14.00 6.06 0.37
N ALA A 33 -13.38 5.30 1.28
CA ALA A 33 -11.96 5.40 1.55
C ALA A 33 -11.16 4.95 0.30
N GLU A 34 -10.15 5.73 -0.04
CA GLU A 34 -9.21 5.40 -1.11
C GLU A 34 -8.11 4.48 -0.56
N GLU A 35 -7.72 3.48 -1.35
CA GLU A 35 -6.57 2.62 -1.10
C GLU A 35 -5.77 2.49 -2.40
N LEU A 36 -4.45 2.55 -2.31
CA LEU A 36 -3.56 2.26 -3.44
C LEU A 36 -2.45 1.29 -3.05
N PRO A 37 -1.82 0.62 -4.03
CA PRO A 37 -0.65 -0.22 -3.79
C PRO A 37 0.56 0.62 -3.38
N VAL A 38 1.12 0.32 -2.21
CA VAL A 38 2.36 0.88 -1.68
C VAL A 38 3.43 -0.20 -1.68
N ALA A 39 4.44 -0.06 -2.55
CA ALA A 39 5.60 -0.93 -2.57
C ALA A 39 6.60 -0.52 -1.48
N LEU A 40 6.96 -1.45 -0.60
CA LEU A 40 8.00 -1.28 0.41
C LEU A 40 9.32 -1.81 -0.13
N VAL A 41 10.31 -0.94 -0.23
CA VAL A 41 11.64 -1.26 -0.80
C VAL A 41 12.71 -0.92 0.24
N TYR A 42 13.53 -1.90 0.63
CA TYR A 42 14.59 -1.70 1.62
C TYR A 42 15.94 -1.77 0.95
N ASP A 43 16.71 -0.68 0.98
CA ASP A 43 18.04 -0.59 0.34
C ASP A 43 18.04 -1.24 -1.07
N ASP A 44 17.11 -0.78 -1.91
CA ASP A 44 16.86 -1.23 -3.30
C ASP A 44 16.31 -2.66 -3.46
N VAL A 45 15.99 -3.34 -2.37
CA VAL A 45 15.39 -4.68 -2.39
C VAL A 45 13.88 -4.60 -2.17
N PRO A 46 13.05 -5.01 -3.13
CA PRO A 46 11.61 -5.11 -2.94
C PRO A 46 11.29 -6.08 -1.80
N HIS A 47 10.52 -5.61 -0.83
CA HIS A 47 10.05 -6.44 0.28
C HIS A 47 8.64 -6.96 0.00
N GLY A 48 7.73 -6.08 -0.37
CA GLY A 48 6.37 -6.44 -0.79
C GLY A 48 5.47 -5.22 -0.96
N VAL A 49 4.21 -5.47 -1.30
CA VAL A 49 3.21 -4.43 -1.55
C VAL A 49 2.08 -4.49 -0.53
N MET A 50 1.66 -3.34 -0.02
CA MET A 50 0.52 -3.18 0.88
C MET A 50 -0.51 -2.27 0.23
N LEU A 51 -1.81 -2.58 0.36
CA LEU A 51 -2.84 -1.58 0.10
C LEU A 51 -2.91 -0.63 1.31
N ALA A 52 -2.84 0.67 1.05
CA ALA A 52 -2.93 1.68 2.08
C ALA A 52 -3.62 2.94 1.55
N THR A 53 -4.27 3.64 2.46
CA THR A 53 -4.71 5.02 2.22
C THR A 53 -3.50 5.85 1.83
N PRO A 54 -3.59 6.71 0.79
CA PRO A 54 -2.46 7.49 0.31
C PRO A 54 -2.18 8.69 1.22
N ALA A 55 -1.91 8.45 2.49
CA ALA A 55 -1.58 9.46 3.49
C ALA A 55 -0.54 8.89 4.45
N ASP A 56 0.33 9.77 4.95
CA ASP A 56 1.30 9.46 6.01
C ASP A 56 2.17 8.22 5.70
N LEU A 57 2.54 8.03 4.42
CA LEU A 57 3.24 6.82 3.97
C LEU A 57 4.66 6.67 4.55
N GLU A 58 5.28 7.77 4.97
CA GLU A 58 6.56 7.72 5.71
C GLU A 58 6.37 7.07 7.08
N ASP A 59 5.37 7.53 7.84
CA ASP A 59 5.02 6.97 9.15
C ASP A 59 4.54 5.51 9.02
N PHE A 60 3.75 5.21 7.98
CA PHE A 60 3.37 3.84 7.64
C PHE A 60 4.58 2.94 7.43
N ALA A 61 5.57 3.37 6.63
CA ALA A 61 6.76 2.57 6.37
C ALA A 61 7.60 2.35 7.64
N VAL A 62 7.77 3.36 8.48
CA VAL A 62 8.46 3.24 9.78
C VAL A 62 7.72 2.25 10.69
N GLY A 63 6.41 2.44 10.86
CA GLY A 63 5.57 1.59 11.69
C GLY A 63 5.56 0.14 11.22
N PHE A 64 5.46 -0.09 9.92
CA PHE A 64 5.56 -1.42 9.31
C PHE A 64 6.91 -2.07 9.59
N THR A 65 8.01 -1.32 9.39
CA THR A 65 9.38 -1.82 9.59
C THR A 65 9.58 -2.32 11.02
N LEU A 66 9.09 -1.57 12.01
CA LEU A 66 9.19 -1.91 13.42
C LEU A 66 8.26 -3.07 13.79
N SER A 67 7.00 -3.02 13.36
CA SER A 67 5.96 -3.99 13.75
C SER A 67 6.23 -5.39 13.19
N GLU A 68 6.78 -5.48 11.98
CA GLU A 68 7.20 -6.74 11.37
C GLU A 68 8.57 -7.23 11.88
N GLY A 69 9.20 -6.49 12.79
CA GLY A 69 10.50 -6.85 13.37
C GLY A 69 11.62 -6.93 12.32
N LEU A 70 11.54 -6.07 11.30
CA LEU A 70 12.58 -5.91 10.28
C LEU A 70 13.79 -5.18 10.85
N VAL A 71 13.52 -4.29 11.81
CA VAL A 71 14.51 -3.68 12.73
C VAL A 71 14.02 -3.85 14.17
N GLU A 72 14.95 -3.77 15.13
CA GLU A 72 14.62 -3.85 16.56
C GLU A 72 14.39 -2.47 17.18
N ARG A 73 15.03 -1.43 16.64
CA ARG A 73 14.91 -0.07 17.16
C ARG A 73 14.72 0.96 16.05
N PRO A 74 14.01 2.07 16.31
CA PRO A 74 13.79 3.13 15.33
C PRO A 74 15.09 3.72 14.77
N GLU A 75 16.15 3.80 15.58
CA GLU A 75 17.45 4.38 15.16
C GLU A 75 18.18 3.54 14.10
N GLU A 76 17.72 2.30 13.87
CA GLU A 76 18.24 1.46 12.79
C GLU A 76 17.64 1.85 11.42
N ILE A 77 16.59 2.67 11.39
CA ILE A 77 16.03 3.28 10.16
C ILE A 77 16.78 4.58 9.89
N ARG A 78 17.39 4.67 8.71
CA ARG A 78 18.23 5.81 8.30
C ARG A 78 17.49 6.86 7.52
N GLY A 79 16.38 6.49 6.90
CA GLY A 79 15.51 7.41 6.17
C GLY A 79 14.39 6.65 5.45
N VAL A 80 13.35 7.40 5.11
CA VAL A 80 12.27 6.96 4.24
C VAL A 80 12.09 8.00 3.14
N GLU A 81 11.96 7.55 1.89
CA GLU A 81 11.62 8.38 0.74
C GLU A 81 10.37 7.79 0.08
N VAL A 82 9.33 8.60 -0.10
CA VAL A 82 8.10 8.16 -0.79
C VAL A 82 8.07 8.72 -2.20
N ARG A 83 7.95 7.83 -3.18
CA ARG A 83 7.77 8.16 -4.60
C ARG A 83 6.35 7.86 -5.02
N TRP A 84 5.68 8.86 -5.56
CA TRP A 84 4.29 8.76 -5.99
C TRP A 84 4.19 8.52 -7.49
N SER A 85 3.19 7.74 -7.88
CA SER A 85 2.72 7.61 -9.26
C SER A 85 1.20 7.80 -9.31
N ALA A 86 0.61 7.73 -10.51
CA ALA A 86 -0.83 7.90 -10.67
C ALA A 86 -1.65 6.79 -9.99
N GLU A 87 -1.12 5.57 -9.92
CA GLU A 87 -1.87 4.37 -9.50
C GLU A 87 -1.23 3.63 -8.32
N ALA A 88 -0.06 4.07 -7.84
CA ALA A 88 0.70 3.42 -6.77
C ALA A 88 1.68 4.39 -6.09
N ALA A 89 2.23 3.97 -4.96
CA ALA A 89 3.36 4.63 -4.30
C ALA A 89 4.48 3.62 -4.01
N GLU A 90 5.70 4.12 -3.87
CA GLU A 90 6.86 3.35 -3.46
C GLU A 90 7.49 4.03 -2.23
N ALA A 91 7.49 3.35 -1.10
CA ALA A 91 8.15 3.77 0.12
C ALA A 91 9.51 3.07 0.22
N ARG A 92 10.58 3.83 -0.02
CA ARG A 92 11.97 3.37 0.01
C ARG A 92 12.53 3.63 1.40
N VAL A 93 12.95 2.58 2.09
CA VAL A 93 13.47 2.62 3.45
C VAL A 93 14.95 2.25 3.43
N SER A 94 15.79 3.09 4.02
CA SER A 94 17.19 2.75 4.26
C SER A 94 17.38 2.26 5.68
N VAL A 95 18.04 1.12 5.88
CA VAL A 95 18.28 0.54 7.22
C VAL A 95 19.77 0.37 7.50
N ALA A 96 20.12 0.18 8.77
CA ALA A 96 21.49 -0.14 9.15
C ALA A 96 21.94 -1.49 8.55
N TRP A 97 23.18 -1.52 8.05
CA TRP A 97 23.76 -2.65 7.29
C TRP A 97 23.59 -4.05 7.94
N PRO A 98 23.73 -4.26 9.26
CA PRO A 98 23.53 -5.58 9.87
C PRO A 98 22.10 -6.13 9.72
N ARG A 99 21.09 -5.28 9.51
CA ARG A 99 19.68 -5.67 9.32
C ARG A 99 19.36 -6.02 7.87
N PHE A 100 20.03 -5.37 6.93
CA PHE A 100 19.88 -5.64 5.50
C PHE A 100 20.13 -7.11 5.15
N THR A 101 21.15 -7.74 5.75
CA THR A 101 21.45 -9.17 5.52
C THR A 101 20.33 -10.08 6.04
N ALA A 102 19.77 -9.78 7.22
CA ALA A 102 18.65 -10.56 7.80
C ALA A 102 17.35 -10.39 7.00
N LEU A 103 17.14 -9.20 6.41
CA LEU A 103 16.00 -8.90 5.52
C LEU A 103 15.98 -9.78 4.27
N LEU A 104 17.15 -9.98 3.64
CA LEU A 104 17.29 -10.85 2.46
C LEU A 104 16.89 -12.30 2.75
N GLU A 105 17.21 -12.80 3.94
CA GLU A 105 16.83 -14.16 4.37
C GLU A 105 15.33 -14.29 4.66
N ARG A 106 14.68 -13.21 5.14
CA ARG A 106 13.26 -13.16 5.52
C ARG A 106 12.28 -12.91 4.36
N ARG A 107 12.77 -12.60 3.15
CA ARG A 107 11.96 -12.33 1.94
C ARG A 107 10.81 -13.33 1.70
N ARG A 108 10.94 -14.57 2.16
CA ARG A 108 9.96 -15.64 1.91
C ARG A 108 8.78 -15.69 2.90
N ARG A 109 8.66 -14.73 3.83
CA ARG A 109 7.68 -14.77 4.92
C ARG A 109 6.91 -13.47 5.12
N LEU A 110 6.51 -12.79 4.05
CA LEU A 110 5.41 -11.84 4.21
C LEU A 110 4.13 -12.61 4.46
N THR A 111 3.78 -12.71 5.74
CA THR A 111 2.55 -13.32 6.23
C THR A 111 1.39 -12.32 6.05
N GLY A 112 1.26 -11.76 4.84
CA GLY A 112 0.29 -10.72 4.50
C GLY A 112 -1.05 -11.24 3.97
N ARG A 113 -1.30 -12.56 4.00
CA ARG A 113 -2.55 -13.17 3.52
C ARG A 113 -3.71 -13.02 4.52
N THR A 114 -3.94 -11.84 5.08
CA THR A 114 -5.13 -11.60 5.91
C THR A 114 -5.90 -10.39 5.39
N GLY A 115 -7.24 -10.45 5.47
CA GLY A 115 -8.15 -9.50 4.82
C GLY A 115 -8.51 -9.92 3.39
N CYS A 116 -8.15 -9.08 2.40
CA CYS A 116 -8.53 -9.25 0.99
C CYS A 116 -7.59 -10.17 0.18
N GLY A 117 -6.42 -10.51 0.72
CA GLY A 117 -5.41 -11.35 0.06
C GLY A 117 -4.53 -10.63 -0.98
N LEU A 118 -4.61 -9.29 -1.08
CA LEU A 118 -3.78 -8.49 -1.98
C LEU A 118 -2.50 -7.95 -1.31
N CYS A 119 -2.48 -7.85 0.02
CA CYS A 119 -1.30 -7.44 0.77
C CYS A 119 -0.23 -8.55 0.76
N GLY A 120 1.04 -8.16 0.60
CA GLY A 120 2.18 -9.06 0.55
C GLY A 120 2.46 -9.68 -0.83
N VAL A 121 1.81 -9.20 -1.90
CA VAL A 121 2.23 -9.54 -3.28
C VAL A 121 3.56 -8.88 -3.62
N GLU A 122 4.24 -9.41 -4.63
CA GLU A 122 5.61 -8.99 -4.97
C GLU A 122 5.65 -7.68 -5.76
N SER A 123 4.54 -7.24 -6.38
CA SER A 123 4.54 -6.05 -7.23
C SER A 123 3.17 -5.37 -7.36
N PRO A 124 3.12 -4.03 -7.56
CA PRO A 124 1.86 -3.29 -7.74
C PRO A 124 1.03 -3.77 -8.94
N GLU A 125 1.68 -4.19 -10.03
CA GLU A 125 1.01 -4.66 -11.25
C GLU A 125 0.20 -5.93 -11.00
N THR A 126 0.62 -6.74 -10.01
CA THR A 126 -0.14 -7.93 -9.60
C THR A 126 -1.45 -7.54 -8.94
N VAL A 127 -1.48 -6.43 -8.19
CA VAL A 127 -2.69 -5.88 -7.56
C VAL A 127 -3.62 -5.27 -8.60
N LEU A 128 -3.06 -4.50 -9.54
CA LEU A 128 -3.82 -3.73 -10.54
C LEU A 128 -4.23 -4.55 -11.77
N ARG A 129 -4.12 -5.89 -11.71
CA ARG A 129 -4.42 -6.77 -12.84
C ARG A 129 -5.92 -6.70 -13.20
N PRO A 130 -6.29 -6.51 -14.49
CA PRO A 130 -7.68 -6.56 -14.92
C PRO A 130 -8.35 -7.91 -14.62
N LEU A 131 -9.54 -7.87 -14.01
CA LEU A 131 -10.37 -9.05 -13.77
C LEU A 131 -11.28 -9.33 -14.96
N LYS A 132 -11.58 -10.62 -15.21
CA LYS A 132 -12.54 -11.01 -16.23
C LYS A 132 -13.95 -10.69 -15.74
N SER A 133 -14.81 -10.22 -16.64
CA SER A 133 -16.25 -10.12 -16.35
C SER A 133 -16.80 -11.49 -15.97
N VAL A 134 -17.55 -11.55 -14.88
CA VAL A 134 -18.46 -12.68 -14.66
C VAL A 134 -19.50 -12.66 -15.77
N GLY A 135 -19.77 -13.82 -16.37
CA GLY A 135 -20.77 -13.96 -17.42
C GLY A 135 -22.17 -13.63 -16.90
N SER A 136 -23.10 -13.35 -17.81
CA SER A 136 -24.52 -13.24 -17.49
C SER A 136 -25.05 -14.62 -17.08
N GLY A 137 -25.12 -14.88 -15.77
CA GLY A 137 -25.86 -16.00 -15.21
C GLY A 137 -27.36 -15.85 -15.44
#